data_AF-A0A356X0V7-F1
#
_entry.id   AF-A0A356X0V7-F1
#
_cell.length_a   1.000
_cell.length_b   1.000
_cell.length_c   1.000
_cell.angle_alpha   90.00
_cell.angle_beta   90.00
_cell.angle_gamma   90.00
#
_symmetry.space_group_name_H-M   'P 1'
#
loop_
_entity.id
_entity.type
_entity.pdbx_description
1 polymer ?
#
loop_
_entity_poly.entity_id
_entity_poly.type
_entity_poly.pdbx_seq_one_letter_code
_entity_poly.pdbx_strand_id
1 'polypeptide(L)'
;MGINGEGFFTVEDNGERFLTRDGRFGLNQDGFLVNQSGAKVQGASGEIELAEYFTSAGNDGGAPQIEIATDGTIRVNGREIDKLEIVNVSDPAQLERKGNAYFTVADESAITEENLGSLMQGYYEKGNVEPLNEMVDMMKNMQLFESQQRAMRTSDDL
;
A
#
# COMPACT_ATOMS: atom_id res chain seq x y z
N MET A 1 4.60 -0.50 6.47
CA MET A 1 4.52 0.93 6.84
C MET A 1 3.08 1.36 6.66
N GLY A 2 2.63 2.32 7.45
CA GLY A 2 1.31 2.93 7.29
C GLY A 2 1.43 4.45 7.32
N ILE A 3 0.52 5.13 6.64
CA ILE A 3 0.31 6.58 6.78
C ILE A 3 -0.73 6.75 7.88
N ASN A 4 -0.40 7.52 8.92
CA ASN A 4 -1.38 7.92 9.92
C ASN A 4 -1.93 9.30 9.56
N GLY A 5 -3.15 9.31 9.00
CA GLY A 5 -3.84 10.53 8.56
C GLY A 5 -4.22 10.48 7.09
N GLU A 6 -4.22 11.63 6.44
CA GLU A 6 -4.47 11.74 5.00
C GLU A 6 -3.17 11.58 4.20
N GLY A 7 -3.29 11.15 2.95
CA GLY A 7 -2.16 10.91 2.08
C GLY A 7 -2.14 9.52 1.44
N PHE A 8 -1.34 9.42 0.40
CA PHE A 8 -1.11 8.25 -0.42
C PHE A 8 0.37 8.23 -0.82
N PHE A 9 0.95 7.03 -0.84
CA PHE A 9 2.22 6.80 -1.49
C PHE A 9 2.04 6.85 -3.00
N THR A 10 3.02 7.44 -3.68
CA THR A 10 3.10 7.41 -5.13
C THR A 10 3.87 6.18 -5.58
N VAL A 11 3.31 5.44 -6.54
CA VAL A 11 4.00 4.36 -7.26
C VAL A 11 3.84 4.54 -8.76
N GLU A 12 4.79 4.05 -9.52
CA GLU A 12 4.74 4.03 -10.98
C GLU A 12 4.78 2.59 -11.47
N ASP A 13 3.90 2.27 -12.41
CA ASP A 13 3.90 1.00 -13.12
C ASP A 13 3.78 1.27 -14.62
N ASN A 14 4.77 0.83 -15.40
CA ASN A 14 4.85 1.02 -16.85
C ASN A 14 4.67 2.49 -17.33
N GLY A 15 5.16 3.47 -16.55
CA GLY A 15 5.05 4.89 -16.86
C GLY A 15 3.71 5.54 -16.50
N GLU A 16 2.77 4.79 -15.90
CA GLU A 16 1.55 5.34 -15.32
C GLU A 16 1.71 5.49 -13.80
N ARG A 17 1.35 6.68 -13.30
CA ARG A 17 1.41 7.02 -11.87
C ARG A 17 0.14 6.52 -11.17
N PHE A 18 0.34 5.77 -10.10
CA PHE A 18 -0.72 5.28 -9.22
C PHE A 18 -0.50 5.77 -7.79
N LEU A 19 -1.59 5.90 -7.05
CA LEU A 19 -1.60 6.26 -5.64
C LEU A 19 -2.02 5.03 -4.82
N THR A 20 -1.38 4.78 -3.69
CA THR A 20 -1.71 3.67 -2.80
C THR A 20 -1.49 4.03 -1.34
N ARG A 21 -2.29 3.46 -0.44
CA ARG A 21 -2.01 3.51 1.00
C ARG A 21 -1.27 2.28 1.50
N ASP A 22 -1.10 1.28 0.65
CA ASP A 22 -0.41 0.05 1.01
C ASP A 22 1.10 0.29 1.10
N GLY A 23 1.60 0.55 2.31
CA GLY A 23 3.03 0.72 2.59
C GLY A 23 3.80 -0.60 2.75
N ARG A 24 3.37 -1.68 2.08
CA ARG A 24 4.10 -2.97 2.00
C ARG A 24 5.08 -2.94 0.83
N PHE A 25 6.19 -2.25 1.04
CA PHE A 25 7.27 -2.16 0.06
C PHE A 25 8.38 -3.17 0.36
N GLY A 26 9.08 -3.56 -0.70
CA GLY A 26 10.26 -4.42 -0.68
C GLY A 26 11.22 -4.00 -1.78
N LEU A 27 12.37 -4.64 -1.86
CA LEU A 27 13.35 -4.39 -2.91
C LEU A 27 13.26 -5.47 -3.98
N ASN A 28 13.31 -5.07 -5.24
CA ASN A 28 13.46 -6.02 -6.35
C ASN A 28 14.94 -6.40 -6.56
N GLN A 29 15.20 -7.30 -7.51
CA GLN A 29 16.56 -7.77 -7.82
C GLN A 29 17.46 -6.67 -8.37
N ASP A 30 16.87 -5.67 -9.00
CA ASP A 30 17.55 -4.49 -9.53
C ASP A 30 17.81 -3.42 -8.44
N GLY A 31 17.34 -3.66 -7.20
CA GLY A 31 17.54 -2.78 -6.05
C GLY A 31 16.65 -1.53 -6.03
N PHE A 32 15.56 -1.53 -6.78
CA PHE A 32 14.49 -0.54 -6.68
C PHE A 32 13.51 -0.90 -5.57
N LEU A 33 13.01 0.11 -4.88
CA LEU A 33 11.90 -0.02 -3.95
C LEU A 33 10.61 -0.25 -4.74
N VAL A 34 9.98 -1.40 -4.55
CA VAL A 34 8.75 -1.81 -5.24
C VAL A 34 7.68 -2.23 -4.23
N ASN A 35 6.42 -2.16 -4.64
CA ASN A 35 5.31 -2.72 -3.87
C ASN A 35 5.06 -4.20 -4.18
N GLN A 36 4.03 -4.79 -3.56
CA GLN A 36 3.68 -6.20 -3.73
C GLN A 36 3.32 -6.61 -5.17
N SER A 37 2.92 -5.66 -6.00
CA SER A 37 2.61 -5.90 -7.42
C SER A 37 3.80 -5.64 -8.35
N GLY A 38 4.94 -5.20 -7.81
CA GLY A 38 6.14 -4.88 -8.59
C GLY A 38 6.21 -3.45 -9.11
N ALA A 39 5.23 -2.60 -8.79
CA ALA A 39 5.26 -1.18 -9.15
C ALA A 39 6.33 -0.46 -8.32
N LYS A 40 7.08 0.43 -8.96
CA LYS A 40 8.19 1.16 -8.34
C LYS A 40 7.66 2.30 -7.48
N VAL A 41 8.20 2.44 -6.28
CA VAL A 41 7.83 3.52 -5.37
C VAL A 41 8.56 4.79 -5.79
N GLN A 42 7.83 5.89 -5.87
CA GLN A 42 8.37 7.20 -6.20
C GLN A 42 8.80 7.94 -4.94
N GLY A 43 9.95 8.57 -5.03
CA GLY A 43 10.51 9.51 -4.08
C GLY A 43 10.56 10.92 -4.63
N ALA A 44 11.06 11.86 -3.85
CA ALA A 44 11.20 13.26 -4.23
C ALA A 44 12.11 13.45 -5.46
N SER A 45 13.02 12.51 -5.71
CA SER A 45 13.96 12.53 -6.84
C SER A 45 13.59 11.57 -7.98
N GLY A 46 12.41 10.93 -7.92
CA GLY A 46 11.96 9.90 -8.87
C GLY A 46 12.00 8.49 -8.28
N GLU A 47 12.26 7.48 -9.11
CA GLU A 47 12.28 6.08 -8.68
C GLU A 47 13.33 5.86 -7.57
N ILE A 48 12.92 5.24 -6.45
CA ILE A 48 13.84 5.01 -5.33
C ILE A 48 14.71 3.78 -5.63
N GLU A 49 15.96 4.02 -6.01
CA GLU A 49 16.98 3.00 -6.18
C GLU A 49 17.91 2.96 -4.96
N LEU A 50 17.97 1.81 -4.29
CA LEU A 50 18.80 1.61 -3.11
C LEU A 50 19.99 0.67 -3.37
N ALA A 51 20.11 0.09 -4.58
CA ALA A 51 21.10 -0.93 -4.96
C ALA A 51 22.54 -0.56 -4.56
N GLU A 52 22.97 0.67 -4.85
CA GLU A 52 24.32 1.16 -4.59
C GLU A 52 24.66 1.27 -3.09
N TYR A 53 23.65 1.33 -2.23
CA TYR A 53 23.81 1.43 -0.78
C TYR A 53 23.86 0.06 -0.09
N PHE A 54 23.52 -1.01 -0.80
CA PHE A 54 23.75 -2.40 -0.33
C PHE A 54 25.20 -2.86 -0.59
N THR A 55 25.85 -2.34 -1.64
CA THR A 55 27.22 -2.73 -2.01
C THR A 55 28.28 -1.95 -1.23
N SER A 56 27.94 -0.74 -0.76
CA SER A 56 28.71 0.02 0.22
C SER A 56 28.41 -0.42 1.67
N ALA A 57 28.15 -1.71 1.86
CA ALA A 57 28.23 -2.35 3.16
C ALA A 57 29.57 -1.92 3.77
N GLY A 58 29.48 -1.10 4.82
CA GLY A 58 30.64 -0.65 5.57
C GLY A 58 31.49 -1.85 5.97
N ASN A 59 32.75 -1.58 6.27
CA ASN A 59 33.80 -2.53 6.62
C ASN A 59 33.49 -3.55 7.75
N ASP A 60 32.24 -3.67 8.21
CA ASP A 60 31.72 -4.57 9.25
C ASP A 60 30.89 -5.77 8.75
N GLY A 61 30.61 -5.90 7.44
CA GLY A 61 29.92 -7.09 6.90
C GLY A 61 28.49 -7.31 7.45
N GLY A 62 27.87 -6.28 8.03
CA GLY A 62 26.50 -6.29 8.51
C GLY A 62 25.49 -6.05 7.39
N ALA A 63 24.28 -6.59 7.54
CA ALA A 63 23.17 -6.28 6.65
C ALA A 63 22.87 -4.77 6.72
N PRO A 64 22.65 -4.09 5.58
CA PRO A 64 22.37 -2.66 5.57
C PRO A 64 21.08 -2.36 6.33
N GLN A 65 21.16 -1.37 7.22
CA GLN A 65 20.03 -0.94 8.03
C GLN A 65 19.26 0.14 7.28
N ILE A 66 18.02 -0.16 6.89
CA ILE A 66 17.11 0.80 6.26
C ILE A 66 16.18 1.37 7.34
N GLU A 67 16.21 2.68 7.50
CA GLU A 67 15.34 3.44 8.39
C GLU A 67 14.50 4.38 7.56
N ILE A 68 13.21 4.49 7.86
CA ILE A 68 12.31 5.42 7.19
C ILE A 68 11.70 6.29 8.27
N ALA A 69 12.07 7.57 8.28
CA ALA A 69 11.61 8.52 9.25
C ALA A 69 10.13 8.88 9.02
N THR A 70 9.51 9.47 10.04
CA THR A 70 8.07 9.81 10.05
C THR A 70 7.66 10.83 8.98
N ASP A 71 8.64 11.55 8.43
CA ASP A 71 8.50 12.55 7.38
C ASP A 71 8.66 11.97 5.96
N GLY A 72 8.90 10.67 5.81
CA GLY A 72 9.17 10.03 4.52
C GLY A 72 10.64 9.85 4.20
N THR A 73 11.55 10.39 5.01
CA THR A 73 12.98 10.37 4.72
C THR A 73 13.55 8.96 4.88
N ILE A 74 14.10 8.42 3.80
CA ILE A 74 14.75 7.11 3.74
C ILE A 74 16.23 7.28 4.07
N ARG A 75 16.69 6.57 5.09
CA ARG A 75 18.08 6.51 5.51
C ARG A 75 18.61 5.09 5.39
N VAL A 76 19.79 4.94 4.81
CA VAL A 76 20.51 3.66 4.76
C VAL A 76 21.82 3.84 5.51
N ASN A 77 22.06 3.00 6.53
CA ASN A 77 23.23 3.09 7.41
C ASN A 77 23.44 4.50 8.01
N GLY A 78 22.34 5.19 8.35
CA GLY A 78 22.36 6.55 8.90
C GLY A 78 22.59 7.67 7.89
N ARG A 79 22.77 7.35 6.60
CA ARG A 79 22.86 8.35 5.52
C ARG A 79 21.51 8.54 4.85
N GLU A 80 21.08 9.78 4.70
CA GLU A 80 19.89 10.15 3.95
C GLU A 80 20.10 9.91 2.46
N ILE A 81 19.21 9.11 1.87
CA ILE A 81 19.29 8.69 0.47
C ILE A 81 18.24 9.42 -0.36
N ASP A 82 16.98 9.31 0.05
CA ASP A 82 15.85 9.93 -0.65
C ASP A 82 14.67 10.10 0.33
N LYS A 83 13.58 10.70 -0.14
CA LYS A 83 12.36 10.91 0.62
C LYS A 83 11.18 10.36 -0.16
N LEU A 84 10.33 9.56 0.50
CA LEU A 84 9.10 9.04 -0.09
C LEU A 84 8.19 10.19 -0.56
N GLU A 85 7.68 10.08 -1.78
CA GLU A 85 6.71 11.02 -2.30
C GLU A 85 5.32 10.64 -1.80
N ILE A 86 4.85 11.40 -0.83
CA ILE A 86 3.51 11.26 -0.25
C ILE A 86 2.68 12.44 -0.74
N VAL A 87 1.53 12.13 -1.33
CA VAL A 87 0.61 13.13 -1.82
C VAL A 87 -0.78 12.92 -1.24
N ASN A 88 -1.51 14.01 -1.05
CA ASN A 88 -2.92 14.00 -0.70
C ASN A 88 -3.75 14.39 -1.93
N VAL A 89 -5.05 14.09 -1.91
CA VAL A 89 -5.98 14.51 -2.97
C VAL A 89 -7.06 15.38 -2.35
N SER A 90 -7.19 16.61 -2.84
CA SER A 90 -8.10 17.63 -2.29
C SER A 90 -9.56 17.17 -2.29
N ASP A 91 -9.97 16.49 -3.36
CA ASP A 91 -11.31 15.93 -3.51
C ASP A 91 -11.24 14.40 -3.68
N PRO A 92 -11.54 13.63 -2.62
CA PRO A 92 -11.58 12.18 -2.69
C PRO A 92 -12.57 11.63 -3.72
N ALA A 93 -13.55 12.40 -4.19
CA ALA A 93 -14.48 11.97 -5.24
C ALA A 93 -13.80 11.82 -6.61
N GLN A 94 -12.63 12.44 -6.81
CA GLN A 94 -11.82 12.31 -8.02
C GLN A 94 -10.94 11.05 -8.01
N LEU A 95 -10.89 10.31 -6.89
CA LEU A 95 -10.13 9.07 -6.80
C LEU A 95 -10.87 7.93 -7.49
N GLU A 96 -10.30 7.45 -8.58
CA GLU A 96 -10.77 6.25 -9.26
C GLU A 96 -10.00 5.02 -8.78
N ARG A 97 -10.71 4.03 -8.26
CA ARG A 97 -10.08 2.78 -7.80
C ARG A 97 -9.86 1.83 -8.98
N LYS A 98 -8.60 1.51 -9.29
CA LYS A 98 -8.24 0.61 -10.41
C LYS A 98 -8.14 -0.87 -10.02
N GLY A 99 -7.89 -1.18 -8.75
CA GLY A 99 -7.64 -2.54 -8.24
C GLY A 99 -6.37 -2.62 -7.41
N ASN A 100 -6.10 -3.73 -6.71
CA ASN A 100 -4.88 -3.91 -5.88
C ASN A 100 -4.58 -2.76 -4.88
N ALA A 101 -5.64 -2.11 -4.37
CA ALA A 101 -5.55 -0.90 -3.54
C ALA A 101 -4.89 0.32 -4.22
N TYR A 102 -4.87 0.35 -5.55
CA TYR A 102 -4.47 1.49 -6.35
C TYR A 102 -5.63 2.45 -6.62
N PHE A 103 -5.27 3.71 -6.62
CA PHE A 103 -6.10 4.83 -6.99
C PHE A 103 -5.40 5.62 -8.09
N THR A 104 -6.17 6.09 -9.06
CA THR A 104 -5.76 7.08 -10.06
C THR A 104 -6.58 8.32 -9.87
N VAL A 105 -6.05 9.46 -10.31
CA VAL A 105 -6.78 10.72 -10.35
C VAL A 105 -6.85 11.17 -11.81
N ALA A 106 -8.05 11.55 -12.26
CA ALA A 106 -8.22 12.02 -13.64
C ALA A 106 -7.61 13.42 -13.85
N ASP A 107 -7.57 14.22 -12.78
CA ASP A 107 -7.02 15.57 -12.76
C ASP A 107 -5.86 15.66 -11.76
N GLU A 108 -4.62 15.71 -12.27
CA GLU A 108 -3.42 15.81 -11.44
C GLU A 108 -3.37 17.12 -10.63
N SER A 109 -4.15 18.15 -10.99
CA SER A 109 -4.23 19.39 -10.21
C SER A 109 -4.95 19.22 -8.87
N ALA A 110 -5.68 18.11 -8.69
CA ALA A 110 -6.28 17.74 -7.41
C ALA A 110 -5.26 17.16 -6.41
N ILE A 111 -4.06 16.78 -6.88
CA ILE A 111 -2.97 16.28 -6.04
C ILE A 111 -2.34 17.46 -5.29
N THR A 112 -2.19 17.31 -3.98
CA THR A 112 -1.61 18.32 -3.09
C THR A 112 -0.58 17.68 -2.17
N GLU A 113 0.43 18.44 -1.76
CA GLU A 113 1.40 18.04 -0.73
C GLU A 113 1.03 18.60 0.65
N GLU A 114 -0.21 19.05 0.83
CA GLU A 114 -0.69 19.66 2.07
C GLU A 114 -1.41 18.63 2.96
N ASN A 115 -1.33 18.83 4.28
CA ASN A 115 -1.93 17.96 5.29
C ASN A 115 -1.52 16.49 5.21
N LEU A 116 -0.25 16.24 4.88
CA LEU A 116 0.31 14.89 4.84
C LEU A 116 0.30 14.28 6.26
N GLY A 117 -0.25 13.07 6.35
CA GLY A 117 -0.18 12.24 7.54
C GLY A 117 1.26 11.86 7.89
N SER A 118 1.50 11.53 9.15
CA SER A 118 2.81 11.06 9.59
C SER A 118 3.01 9.59 9.21
N LEU A 119 4.18 9.23 8.69
CA LEU A 119 4.53 7.82 8.47
C LEU A 119 4.83 7.12 9.80
N MET A 120 4.37 5.88 9.91
CA MET A 120 4.72 4.99 11.01
C MET A 120 5.37 3.71 10.48
N GLN A 121 6.67 3.56 10.76
CA GLN A 121 7.43 2.34 10.47
C GLN A 121 7.09 1.26 11.51
N GLY A 122 7.08 -0.02 11.12
CA GLY A 122 6.73 -1.13 12.01
C GLY A 122 5.23 -1.36 12.23
N TYR A 123 4.38 -0.45 11.76
CA TYR A 123 2.93 -0.61 11.72
C TYR A 123 2.47 -0.88 10.28
N TYR A 124 1.57 -1.86 10.13
CA TYR A 124 0.78 -2.04 8.91
C TYR A 124 -0.54 -1.31 9.16
N GLU A 125 -0.98 -0.48 8.22
CA GLU A 125 -2.30 0.13 8.30
C GLU A 125 -3.31 -1.02 8.28
N LYS A 126 -3.89 -1.30 9.45
CA LYS A 126 -4.92 -2.33 9.60
C LYS A 126 -6.11 -1.79 8.83
N GLY A 127 -6.39 -2.37 7.66
CA GLY A 127 -7.51 -1.96 6.83
C GLY A 127 -8.75 -1.80 7.70
N ASN A 128 -9.51 -0.74 7.46
CA ASN A 128 -10.69 -0.34 8.26
C ASN A 128 -11.87 -1.33 8.17
N VAL A 129 -11.60 -2.60 7.87
CA VAL A 129 -12.55 -3.70 7.86
C VAL A 129 -12.35 -4.49 9.15
N GLU A 130 -13.29 -4.33 10.08
CA GLU A 130 -13.42 -5.16 11.29
C GLU A 130 -13.60 -6.64 10.89
N PRO A 131 -12.61 -7.54 11.11
CA PRO A 131 -12.69 -8.93 10.65
C PRO A 131 -13.67 -9.83 11.43
N LEU A 132 -14.55 -9.24 12.26
CA LEU A 132 -15.42 -10.01 13.16
C LEU A 132 -16.84 -10.23 12.61
N ASN A 133 -17.27 -9.49 11.57
CA ASN A 133 -18.63 -9.60 11.03
C ASN A 133 -18.73 -10.35 9.69
N GLU A 134 -17.66 -10.44 8.87
CA GLU A 134 -17.74 -11.08 7.53
C GLU A 134 -17.90 -12.62 7.58
N MET A 135 -17.40 -13.29 8.62
CA MET A 135 -17.63 -14.74 8.78
C MET A 135 -19.08 -15.06 9.19
N VAL A 136 -19.75 -14.15 9.90
CA VAL A 136 -21.14 -14.33 10.35
C VAL A 136 -22.11 -14.18 9.18
N ASP A 137 -21.83 -13.27 8.23
CA ASP A 137 -22.66 -13.08 7.04
C ASP A 137 -22.48 -14.19 5.98
N MET A 138 -21.30 -14.81 5.88
CA MET A 138 -21.16 -16.06 5.12
C MET A 138 -21.92 -17.24 5.76
N MET A 139 -21.89 -17.36 7.10
CA MET A 139 -22.63 -18.43 7.80
C MET A 139 -24.15 -18.31 7.65
N LYS A 140 -24.69 -17.09 7.66
CA LYS A 140 -26.13 -16.86 7.40
C LYS A 140 -26.53 -17.27 5.98
N ASN A 141 -25.68 -16.99 4.98
CA ASN A 141 -25.94 -17.37 3.60
C ASN A 141 -25.85 -18.89 3.36
N MET A 142 -24.92 -19.59 4.01
CA MET A 142 -24.87 -21.06 3.95
C MET A 142 -26.09 -21.72 4.60
N GLN A 143 -26.52 -21.26 5.78
CA GLN A 143 -27.73 -21.80 6.43
C GLN A 143 -29.00 -21.52 5.61
N LEU A 144 -29.10 -20.35 4.97
CA LEU A 144 -30.21 -20.03 4.09
C LEU A 144 -30.21 -20.94 2.85
N PHE A 145 -29.05 -21.20 2.25
CA PHE A 145 -28.90 -22.13 1.13
C PHE A 145 -29.24 -23.58 1.53
N GLU A 146 -28.78 -24.02 2.70
CA GLU A 146 -29.08 -25.37 3.21
C GLU A 146 -30.58 -25.52 3.54
N SER A 147 -31.20 -24.49 4.11
CA SER A 147 -32.65 -24.44 4.35
C SER A 147 -33.44 -24.48 3.04
N GLN A 148 -33.01 -23.74 2.01
CA GLN A 148 -33.64 -23.77 0.68
C GLN A 148 -33.47 -25.14 0.01
N GLN A 149 -32.29 -25.76 0.13
CA GLN A 149 -32.02 -27.09 -0.43
C GLN A 149 -32.84 -28.19 0.27
N ARG A 150 -33.04 -28.09 1.59
CA ARG A 150 -33.95 -28.99 2.32
C ARG A 150 -35.40 -28.81 1.88
N ALA A 151 -35.86 -27.55 1.73
CA ALA A 151 -37.22 -27.26 1.27
C ALA A 151 -37.49 -27.79 -0.16
N MET A 152 -36.52 -27.67 -1.08
CA MET A 152 -36.64 -28.24 -2.43
C MET A 152 -36.74 -29.76 -2.39
N ARG A 153 -35.88 -30.45 -1.61
CA ARG A 153 -35.93 -31.92 -1.50
C ARG A 153 -37.25 -32.43 -0.94
N THR A 154 -37.81 -31.74 0.06
CA THR A 154 -39.14 -32.11 0.59
C THR A 154 -40.29 -31.83 -0.39
N SER A 155 -40.08 -30.94 -1.38
CA SER A 155 -41.06 -30.68 -2.42
C SER A 155 -40.96 -31.66 -3.59
N ASP A 156 -39.80 -32.28 -3.81
CA ASP A 156 -39.61 -33.35 -4.81
C ASP A 156 -40.06 -34.73 -4.29
N ASP A 157 -40.13 -34.93 -2.96
CA ASP A 157 -40.56 -36.18 -2.30
C ASP A 157 -42.09 -36.25 -2.02
N LEU A 158 -42.89 -35.30 -2.52
CA LEU A 158 -44.37 -35.31 -2.51
C LEU A 158 -44.93 -35.58 -3.91
#